data_AF-A0A174JDP7-F1
#
_entry.id   AF-A0A174JDP7-F1
#
_cell.length_a   1.000
_cell.length_b   1.000
_cell.length_c   1.000
_cell.angle_alpha   90.00
_cell.angle_beta   90.00
_cell.angle_gamma   90.00
#
_symmetry.space_group_name_H-M   'P 1'
#
loop_
_entity.id
_entity.type
_entity.pdbx_description
1 polymer ?
#
loop_
_entity_poly.entity_id
_entity_poly.type
_entity_poly.pdbx_seq_one_letter_code
_entity_poly.pdbx_strand_id
1 'polypeptide(L)'
;MGQKMYNVTIQGITKQYPEKIPYSEIVKEYEGSTDAPVMLVIVNGRLRELHKHLKADCEIEFVTSKDPIGHKTYCRSASLILLKAIYDVAGQENIDSVMIHYSVGSGYYFTMKGPMALDQEFIDKVKAQMHRIVDENLPIVKRSVSTSEAVALFHKHHMYDKEKLFNYRRSSAVNLYSIGSFEDYFYGFMANHTGYIKTFDLFLYEGGFVLQLPTQNEPDRIPEFKPREKIFRVQKESQEWGDKLDIATVGDLNEKVTRGGIQDILLIQEAMQEAKISEIASEIAAAGNKKFVMIAGPSSSGKTTFSHRLSIQLAAHGMKPHPIAVDNYFIDRHLTPVDEFGEKNFECLEAIDVEQFNKDMLELLEGKRVEMPVFNFKTGTREYKGDFLQLDKDDILVIEGIHGLNDRLSYALPKESKFKIYLSALTQLNIDEHNRIPTTDGRLIRRIVRDARTRGTSAKETIARWPSVRRGEEQNIFPFQEDADVMFNSALIYELACLKVYAEPLLFGIAKDEPEYTEAKRLLKFFEYFVPVPSEAVPNNSILREFIGGSCFNV
;
A
#
# COMPACT_ATOMS: atom_id res chain seq x y z
N MET A 1 32.55 -29.84 -30.37
CA MET A 1 31.33 -30.26 -29.64
C MET A 1 30.26 -29.21 -29.93
N GLY A 2 29.11 -29.60 -30.47
CA GLY A 2 28.02 -28.66 -30.76
C GLY A 2 27.50 -28.02 -29.47
N GLN A 3 27.17 -26.73 -29.53
CA GLN A 3 26.53 -26.03 -28.42
C GLN A 3 25.18 -26.70 -28.13
N LYS A 4 24.94 -27.08 -26.88
CA LYS A 4 23.67 -27.70 -26.47
C LYS A 4 22.53 -26.71 -26.72
N MET A 5 21.46 -27.18 -27.34
CA MET A 5 20.27 -26.36 -27.66
C MET A 5 19.11 -26.77 -26.75
N TYR A 6 18.27 -25.80 -26.40
CA TYR A 6 17.03 -26.03 -25.64
C TYR A 6 15.83 -25.52 -26.44
N ASN A 7 14.71 -26.23 -26.33
CA ASN A 7 13.45 -25.82 -26.92
C ASN A 7 12.77 -24.79 -26.01
N VAL A 8 12.44 -23.63 -26.57
CA VAL A 8 11.77 -22.55 -25.86
C VAL A 8 10.45 -22.26 -26.56
N THR A 9 9.35 -22.39 -25.83
CA THR A 9 8.01 -22.06 -26.31
C THR A 9 7.61 -20.68 -25.84
N ILE A 10 7.24 -19.79 -26.76
CA ILE A 10 6.81 -18.42 -26.50
C ILE A 10 5.55 -18.18 -27.35
N GLN A 11 4.43 -17.80 -26.72
CA GLN A 11 3.16 -17.55 -27.41
C GLN A 11 2.72 -18.71 -28.35
N GLY A 12 2.96 -19.96 -27.92
CA GLY A 12 2.66 -21.16 -28.70
C GLY A 12 3.65 -21.51 -29.82
N ILE A 13 4.69 -20.69 -30.04
CA ILE A 13 5.74 -20.94 -31.04
C ILE A 13 6.98 -21.50 -30.33
N THR A 14 7.45 -22.67 -30.77
CA THR A 14 8.66 -23.29 -30.24
C THR A 14 9.86 -23.04 -31.15
N LYS A 15 10.94 -22.48 -30.60
CA LYS A 15 12.23 -22.27 -31.26
C LYS A 15 13.36 -22.90 -30.45
N GLN A 16 14.51 -23.13 -31.09
CA GLN A 16 15.69 -23.64 -30.41
C GLN A 16 16.70 -22.54 -30.14
N TYR A 17 17.18 -22.48 -28.90
CA TYR A 17 18.17 -21.51 -28.47
C TYR A 17 19.37 -22.19 -27.82
N PRO A 18 20.58 -21.62 -27.96
CA PRO A 18 21.76 -22.17 -27.31
C PRO A 18 21.67 -22.08 -25.79
N GLU A 19 22.20 -23.11 -25.12
CA GLU A 19 22.41 -23.11 -23.68
C GLU A 19 23.20 -21.87 -23.26
N LYS A 20 22.81 -21.30 -22.11
CA LYS A 20 23.37 -20.07 -21.54
C LYS A 20 23.11 -18.80 -22.36
N ILE A 21 22.23 -18.78 -23.36
CA ILE A 21 21.76 -17.50 -23.90
C ILE A 21 21.01 -16.72 -22.80
N PRO A 22 21.24 -15.40 -22.63
CA PRO A 22 20.44 -14.61 -21.70
C PRO A 22 19.04 -14.36 -22.26
N TYR A 23 18.04 -14.25 -21.40
CA TYR A 23 16.67 -13.98 -21.82
C TYR A 23 16.53 -12.65 -22.55
N SER A 24 17.41 -11.68 -22.28
CA SER A 24 17.47 -10.42 -23.02
C SER A 24 17.69 -10.62 -24.53
N GLU A 25 18.54 -11.56 -24.95
CA GLU A 25 18.77 -11.83 -26.38
C GLU A 25 17.59 -12.58 -27.00
N ILE A 26 16.92 -13.46 -26.24
CA ILE A 26 15.68 -14.10 -26.71
C ILE A 26 14.59 -13.03 -26.92
N VAL A 27 14.40 -12.13 -25.96
CA VAL A 27 13.40 -11.06 -26.01
C VAL A 27 13.64 -10.09 -27.17
N LYS A 28 14.90 -9.81 -27.55
CA LYS A 28 15.23 -8.96 -28.70
C LYS A 28 14.62 -9.44 -30.01
N GLU A 29 14.54 -10.75 -30.23
CA GLU A 29 13.88 -11.30 -31.44
C GLU A 29 12.37 -11.00 -31.51
N TYR A 30 11.78 -10.60 -30.38
CA TYR A 30 10.37 -10.31 -30.22
C TYR A 30 10.12 -8.82 -29.95
N GLU A 31 11.10 -7.95 -30.17
CA GLU A 31 10.89 -6.50 -30.10
C GLU A 31 9.77 -6.08 -31.06
N GLY A 32 8.83 -5.26 -30.56
CA GLY A 32 7.64 -4.84 -31.31
C GLY A 32 6.48 -5.84 -31.32
N SER A 33 6.64 -7.04 -30.76
CA SER A 33 5.53 -8.01 -30.60
C SER A 33 4.59 -7.72 -29.42
N THR A 34 4.98 -6.79 -28.56
CA THR A 34 4.23 -6.36 -27.37
C THR A 34 3.96 -4.87 -27.44
N ASP A 35 2.91 -4.42 -26.76
CA ASP A 35 2.45 -3.03 -26.74
C ASP A 35 3.23 -2.14 -25.76
N ALA A 36 4.18 -2.71 -25.03
CA ALA A 36 5.05 -2.03 -24.09
C ALA A 36 6.37 -2.83 -23.89
N PRO A 37 7.48 -2.19 -23.47
CA PRO A 37 8.75 -2.87 -23.28
C PRO A 37 8.66 -4.06 -22.33
N VAL A 38 9.21 -5.21 -22.75
CA VAL A 38 9.33 -6.42 -21.91
C VAL A 38 10.39 -6.16 -20.83
N MET A 39 9.95 -6.10 -19.58
CA MET A 39 10.79 -5.80 -18.42
C MET A 39 11.36 -7.08 -17.79
N LEU A 40 10.58 -8.16 -17.78
CA LEU A 40 10.89 -9.43 -17.14
C LEU A 40 10.30 -10.59 -17.96
N VAL A 41 10.63 -11.83 -17.58
CA VAL A 41 10.03 -13.03 -18.15
C VAL A 41 9.58 -14.00 -17.06
N ILE A 42 8.49 -14.73 -17.31
CA ILE A 42 8.08 -15.88 -16.49
C ILE A 42 8.56 -17.12 -17.21
N VAL A 43 9.41 -17.92 -16.56
CA VAL A 43 9.99 -19.14 -17.12
C VAL A 43 9.49 -20.33 -16.33
N ASN A 44 8.68 -21.18 -16.95
CA ASN A 44 7.99 -22.31 -16.29
C ASN A 44 7.30 -21.86 -14.98
N GLY A 45 6.48 -20.81 -15.05
CA GLY A 45 5.76 -20.23 -13.92
C GLY A 45 6.63 -19.44 -12.92
N ARG A 46 7.91 -19.19 -13.19
CA ARG A 46 8.81 -18.45 -12.28
C ARG A 46 9.32 -17.16 -12.90
N LEU A 47 9.07 -16.04 -12.24
CA LEU A 47 9.56 -14.73 -12.65
C LEU A 47 11.10 -14.64 -12.62
N ARG A 48 11.69 -14.10 -13.69
CA ARG A 48 13.14 -13.95 -13.93
C ARG A 48 13.47 -12.61 -14.56
N GLU A 49 14.67 -12.12 -14.24
CA GLU A 49 15.30 -10.96 -14.88
C GLU A 49 15.93 -11.34 -16.23
N LEU A 50 15.99 -10.39 -17.14
CA LEU A 50 16.44 -10.63 -18.51
C LEU A 50 17.93 -11.02 -18.63
N HIS A 51 18.76 -10.59 -17.68
CA HIS A 51 20.18 -11.01 -17.62
C HIS A 51 20.37 -12.48 -17.19
N LYS A 52 19.31 -13.18 -16.75
CA LYS A 52 19.40 -14.62 -16.43
C LYS A 52 19.46 -15.44 -17.71
N HIS A 53 20.06 -16.62 -17.60
CA HIS A 53 20.37 -17.46 -18.74
C HIS A 53 19.48 -18.70 -18.81
N LEU A 54 19.20 -19.15 -20.04
CA LEU A 54 18.50 -20.38 -20.36
C LEU A 54 19.30 -21.62 -19.91
N LYS A 55 18.64 -22.57 -19.24
CA LYS A 55 19.27 -23.76 -18.63
C LYS A 55 18.61 -25.10 -19.00
N ALA A 56 17.41 -25.08 -19.55
CA ALA A 56 16.62 -26.25 -19.90
C ALA A 56 15.51 -25.82 -20.86
N ASP A 57 14.85 -26.81 -21.47
CA ASP A 57 13.61 -26.58 -22.20
C ASP A 57 12.58 -25.89 -21.30
N CYS A 58 11.90 -24.88 -21.82
CA CYS A 58 10.99 -24.08 -21.03
C CYS A 58 9.93 -23.36 -21.87
N GLU A 59 8.86 -22.98 -21.19
CA GLU A 59 7.90 -21.99 -21.66
C GLU A 59 8.24 -20.63 -21.07
N ILE A 60 8.15 -19.59 -21.91
CA ILE A 60 8.40 -18.20 -21.53
C ILE A 60 7.16 -17.36 -21.81
N GLU A 61 6.70 -16.65 -20.79
CA GLU A 61 5.73 -15.56 -20.91
C GLU A 61 6.43 -14.21 -20.68
N PHE A 62 6.00 -13.19 -21.42
CA PHE A 62 6.54 -11.85 -21.29
C PHE A 62 5.80 -11.05 -20.23
N VAL A 63 6.56 -10.25 -19.49
CA VAL A 63 6.05 -9.28 -18.52
C VAL A 63 6.54 -7.91 -18.95
N THR A 64 5.61 -7.08 -19.38
CA THR A 64 5.81 -5.73 -19.91
C THR A 64 5.75 -4.67 -18.82
N SER A 65 6.09 -3.42 -19.14
CA SER A 65 5.91 -2.29 -18.22
C SER A 65 4.44 -1.98 -17.88
N LYS A 66 3.47 -2.51 -18.64
CA LYS A 66 2.04 -2.42 -18.34
C LYS A 66 1.55 -3.48 -17.35
N ASP A 67 2.32 -4.54 -17.13
CA ASP A 67 2.00 -5.53 -16.12
C ASP A 67 2.32 -5.00 -14.72
N PRO A 68 1.54 -5.32 -13.67
CA PRO A 68 1.75 -4.75 -12.33
C PRO A 68 3.18 -4.92 -11.79
N ILE A 69 3.80 -6.08 -12.01
CA ILE A 69 5.17 -6.35 -11.55
C ILE A 69 6.22 -5.74 -12.48
N GLY A 70 5.93 -5.57 -13.77
CA GLY A 70 6.80 -4.87 -14.71
C GLY A 70 6.81 -3.36 -14.44
N HIS A 71 5.67 -2.74 -14.16
CA HIS A 71 5.57 -1.35 -13.71
C HIS A 71 6.35 -1.15 -12.39
N LYS A 72 6.17 -2.03 -11.39
CA LYS A 72 6.98 -1.98 -10.16
C LYS A 72 8.49 -2.12 -10.41
N THR A 73 8.88 -2.87 -11.45
CA THR A 73 10.29 -3.03 -11.87
C THR A 73 10.83 -1.77 -12.51
N TYR A 74 10.01 -1.10 -13.34
CA TYR A 74 10.32 0.21 -13.89
C TYR A 74 10.57 1.23 -12.77
N CYS A 75 9.62 1.39 -11.84
CA CYS A 75 9.71 2.41 -10.78
C CYS A 75 10.90 2.19 -9.83
N ARG A 76 11.23 0.94 -9.51
CA ARG A 76 12.40 0.61 -8.67
C ARG A 76 13.72 0.87 -9.41
N SER A 77 13.78 0.56 -10.71
CA SER A 77 14.97 0.85 -11.53
C SER A 77 15.16 2.36 -11.70
N ALA A 78 14.07 3.12 -11.87
CA ALA A 78 14.11 4.58 -11.90
C ALA A 78 14.62 5.20 -10.59
N SER A 79 14.22 4.63 -9.45
CA SER A 79 14.71 5.06 -8.14
C SER A 79 16.21 4.81 -7.98
N LEU A 80 16.72 3.67 -8.43
CA LEU A 80 18.16 3.38 -8.42
C LEU A 80 18.95 4.34 -9.33
N ILE A 81 18.43 4.66 -10.52
CA ILE A 81 19.04 5.62 -11.44
C ILE A 81 19.08 7.02 -10.83
N LEU A 82 17.99 7.45 -10.19
CA LEU A 82 17.93 8.72 -9.48
C LEU A 82 18.97 8.80 -8.36
N LEU A 83 19.04 7.78 -7.50
CA LEU A 83 20.03 7.74 -6.41
C LEU A 83 21.45 7.84 -6.97
N LYS A 84 21.79 7.04 -7.99
CA LYS A 84 23.09 7.16 -8.66
C LYS A 84 23.33 8.60 -9.16
N ALA A 85 22.35 9.19 -9.84
CA ALA A 85 22.48 10.54 -10.40
C ALA A 85 22.71 11.60 -9.32
N ILE A 86 22.02 11.49 -8.17
CA ILE A 86 22.21 12.36 -7.00
C ILE A 86 23.65 12.24 -6.49
N TYR A 87 24.15 11.03 -6.26
CA TYR A 87 25.52 10.82 -5.78
C TYR A 87 26.59 11.22 -6.79
N ASP A 88 26.35 11.04 -8.10
CA ASP A 88 27.25 11.50 -9.16
C ASP A 88 27.37 13.04 -9.18
N VAL A 89 26.27 13.76 -8.91
CA VAL A 89 26.22 15.23 -8.96
C VAL A 89 26.70 15.86 -7.64
N ALA A 90 26.28 15.32 -6.50
CA ALA A 90 26.56 15.90 -5.20
C ALA A 90 27.89 15.44 -4.60
N GLY A 91 28.34 14.22 -4.89
CA GLY A 91 29.39 13.56 -4.12
C GLY A 91 28.87 13.00 -2.79
N GLN A 92 29.42 11.87 -2.36
CA GLN A 92 28.99 11.16 -1.15
C GLN A 92 29.15 12.03 0.11
N GLU A 93 30.19 12.85 0.15
CA GLU A 93 30.53 13.70 1.30
C GLU A 93 29.57 14.89 1.52
N ASN A 94 28.73 15.21 0.53
CA ASN A 94 27.75 16.31 0.62
C ASN A 94 26.32 15.81 0.85
N ILE A 95 26.15 14.52 1.12
CA ILE A 95 24.87 13.86 1.39
C ILE A 95 24.99 13.12 2.72
N ASP A 96 24.11 13.45 3.66
CA ASP A 96 23.91 12.68 4.88
C ASP A 96 22.92 11.54 4.64
N SER A 97 21.81 11.82 3.96
CA SER A 97 20.84 10.80 3.54
C SER A 97 19.93 11.25 2.40
N VAL A 98 19.43 10.26 1.65
CA VAL A 98 18.36 10.44 0.64
C VAL A 98 17.27 9.44 0.97
N MET A 99 16.07 9.91 1.28
CA MET A 99 14.99 9.05 1.73
C MET A 99 13.84 9.05 0.72
N ILE A 100 13.39 7.85 0.36
CA ILE A 100 12.16 7.62 -0.41
C ILE A 100 11.01 7.51 0.56
N HIS A 101 10.04 8.41 0.46
CA HIS A 101 8.88 8.39 1.33
C HIS A 101 7.71 7.66 0.64
N TYR A 102 6.61 8.37 0.46
CA TYR A 102 5.35 7.85 -0.04
C TYR A 102 5.08 8.29 -1.47
N SER A 103 4.05 7.69 -2.07
CA SER A 103 3.60 8.04 -3.42
C SER A 103 2.88 9.39 -3.41
N VAL A 104 3.21 10.24 -4.39
CA VAL A 104 2.53 11.52 -4.65
C VAL A 104 2.14 11.55 -6.12
N GLY A 105 0.83 11.50 -6.39
CA GLY A 105 0.34 11.26 -7.75
C GLY A 105 0.84 9.90 -8.27
N SER A 106 1.45 9.90 -9.46
CA SER A 106 2.11 8.72 -10.05
C SER A 106 3.57 8.56 -9.64
N GLY A 107 4.13 9.50 -8.87
CA GLY A 107 5.54 9.55 -8.50
C GLY A 107 5.83 9.15 -7.06
N TYR A 108 7.09 9.35 -6.66
CA TYR A 108 7.55 9.17 -5.29
C TYR A 108 8.13 10.48 -4.77
N TYR A 109 7.80 10.81 -3.51
CA TYR A 109 8.37 11.94 -2.80
C TYR A 109 9.69 11.55 -2.12
N PHE A 110 10.68 12.41 -2.24
CA PHE A 110 12.00 12.24 -1.68
C PHE A 110 12.38 13.46 -0.83
N THR A 111 13.14 13.20 0.23
CA THR A 111 13.88 14.25 0.95
C THR A 111 15.36 13.94 0.91
N MET A 112 16.17 14.99 0.93
CA MET A 112 17.62 14.89 1.02
C MET A 112 18.10 15.72 2.21
N LYS A 113 19.02 15.16 2.99
CA LYS A 113 19.74 15.85 4.07
C LYS A 113 21.23 15.83 3.74
N GLY A 114 21.92 16.93 4.03
CA GLY A 114 23.35 17.05 3.82
C GLY A 114 23.80 18.49 3.56
N PRO A 115 25.12 18.72 3.43
CA PRO A 115 25.67 20.01 3.02
C PRO A 115 25.19 20.53 1.66
N MET A 116 24.86 19.63 0.72
CA MET A 116 24.36 20.03 -0.60
C MET A 116 22.94 20.62 -0.47
N ALA A 117 22.75 21.83 -0.98
CA ALA A 117 21.44 22.47 -1.00
C ALA A 117 20.51 21.77 -2.01
N LEU A 118 19.28 21.47 -1.57
CA LEU A 118 18.21 20.98 -2.43
C LEU A 118 17.49 22.16 -3.08
N ASP A 119 18.01 22.64 -4.21
CA ASP A 119 17.42 23.74 -4.99
C ASP A 119 17.13 23.31 -6.44
N GLN A 120 16.55 24.23 -7.22
CA GLN A 120 16.14 23.93 -8.60
C GLN A 120 17.35 23.67 -9.50
N GLU A 121 18.47 24.38 -9.29
CA GLU A 121 19.69 24.18 -10.06
C GLU A 121 20.25 22.78 -9.84
N PHE A 122 20.25 22.31 -8.59
CA PHE A 122 20.64 20.94 -8.24
C PHE A 122 19.72 19.91 -8.89
N ILE A 123 18.40 20.07 -8.78
CA ILE A 123 17.44 19.14 -9.40
C ILE A 123 17.58 19.08 -10.92
N ASP A 124 17.82 20.21 -11.58
CA ASP A 124 18.03 20.25 -13.03
C ASP A 124 19.30 19.49 -13.44
N LYS A 125 20.39 19.63 -12.65
CA LYS A 125 21.63 18.86 -12.85
C LYS A 125 21.41 17.36 -12.65
N VAL A 126 20.67 16.96 -11.60
CA VAL A 126 20.33 15.55 -11.34
C VAL A 126 19.48 14.99 -12.47
N LYS A 127 18.47 15.74 -12.95
CA LYS A 127 17.63 15.33 -14.09
C LYS A 127 18.47 15.13 -15.35
N ALA A 128 19.36 16.06 -15.67
CA ALA A 128 20.27 15.94 -16.81
C ALA A 128 21.22 14.74 -16.66
N GLN A 129 21.68 14.44 -15.43
CA GLN A 129 22.48 13.27 -15.12
C GLN A 129 21.71 11.97 -15.31
N MET A 130 20.46 11.90 -14.86
CA MET A 130 19.60 10.72 -15.07
C MET A 130 19.41 10.42 -16.56
N HIS A 131 19.11 11.43 -17.39
CA HIS A 131 18.99 11.24 -18.83
C HIS A 131 20.28 10.69 -19.45
N ARG A 132 21.44 11.21 -19.05
CA ARG A 132 22.74 10.70 -19.53
C ARG A 132 22.95 9.22 -19.16
N ILE A 133 22.69 8.86 -17.90
CA ILE A 133 22.79 7.47 -17.42
C ILE A 133 21.87 6.54 -18.24
N VAL A 134 20.69 7.00 -18.60
CA VAL A 134 19.72 6.25 -19.42
C VAL A 134 20.22 6.09 -20.85
N ASP A 135 20.73 7.16 -21.47
CA ASP A 135 21.27 7.15 -22.84
C ASP A 135 22.49 6.24 -22.98
N GLU A 136 23.30 6.10 -21.94
CA GLU A 136 24.47 5.22 -21.89
C GLU A 136 24.10 3.72 -21.86
N ASN A 137 22.83 3.36 -21.62
CA ASN A 137 22.36 1.96 -21.54
C ASN A 137 23.19 1.09 -20.56
N LEU A 138 23.59 1.66 -19.42
CA LEU A 138 24.41 0.97 -18.42
C LEU A 138 23.70 -0.28 -17.87
N PRO A 139 24.38 -1.43 -17.73
CA PRO A 139 23.78 -2.64 -17.20
C PRO A 139 23.41 -2.46 -15.72
N ILE A 140 22.24 -2.96 -15.32
CA ILE A 140 21.84 -3.05 -13.92
C ILE A 140 22.21 -4.46 -13.43
N VAL A 141 23.33 -4.57 -12.72
CA VAL A 141 23.90 -5.86 -12.36
C VAL A 141 23.41 -6.29 -10.99
N LYS A 142 23.00 -7.55 -10.88
CA LYS A 142 22.60 -8.18 -9.61
C LYS A 142 23.68 -9.11 -9.10
N ARG A 143 24.13 -8.90 -7.86
CA ARG A 143 25.01 -9.84 -7.16
C ARG A 143 24.40 -10.29 -5.84
N SER A 144 24.65 -11.55 -5.49
CA SER A 144 24.26 -12.11 -4.20
C SER A 144 25.48 -12.13 -3.30
N VAL A 145 25.36 -11.50 -2.14
CA VAL A 145 26.43 -11.41 -1.14
C VAL A 145 25.97 -12.01 0.17
N SER A 146 26.91 -12.36 1.05
CA SER A 146 26.55 -12.75 2.41
C SER A 146 25.97 -11.56 3.18
N THR A 147 25.10 -11.82 4.15
CA THR A 147 24.54 -10.75 5.00
C THR A 147 25.64 -9.97 5.73
N SER A 148 26.71 -10.63 6.18
CA SER A 148 27.87 -9.98 6.80
C SER A 148 28.65 -9.08 5.84
N GLU A 149 28.81 -9.49 4.59
CA GLU A 149 29.44 -8.64 3.56
C GLU A 149 28.59 -7.41 3.27
N ALA A 150 27.27 -7.56 3.19
CA ALA A 150 26.36 -6.43 3.00
C ALA A 150 26.42 -5.44 4.17
N VAL A 151 26.43 -5.92 5.42
CA VAL A 151 26.59 -5.09 6.62
C VAL A 151 27.89 -4.28 6.54
N ALA A 152 29.02 -4.91 6.24
CA ALA A 152 30.31 -4.23 6.12
C ALA A 152 30.35 -3.20 4.97
N LEU A 153 29.70 -3.54 3.84
CA LEU A 153 29.59 -2.67 2.68
C LEU A 153 28.80 -1.40 3.01
N PHE A 154 27.59 -1.54 3.56
CA PHE A 154 26.73 -0.40 3.86
C PHE A 154 27.27 0.46 4.99
N HIS A 155 27.97 -0.14 5.95
CA HIS A 155 28.73 0.59 6.96
C HIS A 155 29.77 1.52 6.32
N LYS A 156 30.53 1.03 5.34
CA LYS A 156 31.52 1.83 4.59
C LYS A 156 30.88 2.95 3.78
N HIS A 157 29.65 2.78 3.32
CA HIS A 157 28.90 3.80 2.58
C HIS A 157 28.07 4.73 3.48
N HIS A 158 28.22 4.64 4.81
CA HIS A 158 27.44 5.41 5.78
C HIS A 158 25.91 5.18 5.70
N MET A 159 25.47 4.05 5.13
CA MET A 159 24.07 3.65 5.02
C MET A 159 23.67 2.78 6.22
N TYR A 160 23.64 3.40 7.41
CA TYR A 160 23.44 2.71 8.69
C TYR A 160 22.03 2.10 8.85
N ASP A 161 21.03 2.61 8.12
CA ASP A 161 19.67 2.06 8.06
C ASP A 161 19.66 0.60 7.58
N LYS A 162 20.40 0.31 6.51
CA LYS A 162 20.54 -1.03 5.91
C LYS A 162 21.38 -1.93 6.80
N GLU A 163 22.41 -1.38 7.42
CA GLU A 163 23.21 -2.08 8.43
C GLU A 163 22.31 -2.62 9.55
N LYS A 164 21.50 -1.74 10.16
CA LYS A 164 20.53 -2.10 11.20
C LYS A 164 19.52 -3.13 10.70
N LEU A 165 18.94 -2.92 9.53
CA LEU A 165 17.98 -3.86 8.92
C LEU A 165 18.56 -5.27 8.82
N PHE A 166 19.80 -5.40 8.34
CA PHE A 166 20.41 -6.71 8.10
C PHE A 166 20.87 -7.42 9.36
N ASN A 167 21.09 -6.71 10.47
CA ASN A 167 21.36 -7.34 11.77
C ASN A 167 20.20 -8.24 12.26
N TYR A 168 18.97 -7.99 11.81
CA TYR A 168 17.79 -8.78 12.18
C TYR A 168 17.36 -9.78 11.09
N ARG A 169 18.05 -9.78 9.95
CA ARG A 169 17.69 -10.63 8.82
C ARG A 169 18.17 -12.07 9.05
N ARG A 170 17.25 -13.03 8.94
CA ARG A 170 17.56 -14.47 9.11
C ARG A 170 18.20 -15.12 7.88
N SER A 171 17.97 -14.58 6.68
CA SER A 171 18.62 -15.06 5.45
C SER A 171 20.13 -14.85 5.53
N SER A 172 20.90 -15.83 5.07
CA SER A 172 22.37 -15.76 5.02
C SER A 172 22.90 -14.97 3.83
N ALA A 173 22.03 -14.62 2.88
CA ALA A 173 22.39 -13.86 1.69
C ALA A 173 21.36 -12.79 1.34
N VAL A 174 21.86 -11.70 0.74
CA VAL A 174 21.07 -10.59 0.23
C VAL A 174 21.46 -10.31 -1.23
N ASN A 175 20.55 -9.72 -2.00
CA ASN A 175 20.82 -9.34 -3.38
C ASN A 175 21.03 -7.83 -3.45
N LEU A 176 22.18 -7.42 -3.97
CA LEU A 176 22.51 -6.03 -4.26
C LEU A 176 22.41 -5.77 -5.75
N TYR A 177 22.12 -4.52 -6.09
CA TYR A 177 22.04 -4.03 -7.46
C TYR A 177 23.03 -2.90 -7.67
N SER A 178 23.75 -2.93 -8.79
CA SER A 178 24.71 -1.89 -9.14
C SER A 178 24.53 -1.34 -10.55
N ILE A 179 24.90 -0.07 -10.70
CA ILE A 179 25.04 0.64 -11.96
C ILE A 179 26.44 1.27 -11.97
N GLY A 180 27.38 0.62 -12.65
CA GLY A 180 28.80 0.99 -12.57
C GLY A 180 29.34 0.77 -11.15
N SER A 181 29.90 1.82 -10.55
CA SER A 181 30.43 1.79 -9.18
C SER A 181 29.39 2.05 -8.09
N PHE A 182 28.20 2.54 -8.45
CA PHE A 182 27.13 2.77 -7.49
C PHE A 182 26.40 1.46 -7.20
N GLU A 183 26.24 1.13 -5.94
CA GLU A 183 25.61 -0.11 -5.50
C GLU A 183 24.64 0.14 -4.34
N ASP A 184 23.49 -0.53 -4.37
CA ASP A 184 22.46 -0.38 -3.38
C ASP A 184 21.64 -1.67 -3.19
N TYR A 185 20.88 -1.71 -2.10
CA TYR A 185 19.93 -2.75 -1.82
C TYR A 185 18.52 -2.37 -2.31
N PHE A 186 17.87 -3.30 -3.01
CA PHE A 186 16.48 -3.14 -3.40
C PHE A 186 15.67 -4.43 -3.24
N TYR A 187 14.44 -4.27 -2.79
CA TYR A 187 13.48 -5.35 -2.66
C TYR A 187 12.69 -5.55 -3.97
N GLY A 188 13.19 -6.45 -4.84
CA GLY A 188 12.48 -6.92 -6.04
C GLY A 188 13.39 -7.12 -7.25
N PHE A 189 12.81 -7.25 -8.45
CA PHE A 189 13.53 -7.43 -9.72
C PHE A 189 13.83 -6.10 -10.42
N MET A 190 14.97 -5.96 -11.09
CA MET A 190 15.30 -4.71 -11.82
C MET A 190 15.20 -4.89 -13.33
N ALA A 191 15.11 -3.77 -14.05
CA ALA A 191 15.27 -3.74 -15.50
C ALA A 191 16.67 -4.24 -15.89
N ASN A 192 16.84 -4.64 -17.16
CA ASN A 192 18.11 -5.20 -17.63
C ASN A 192 19.25 -4.17 -17.67
N HIS A 193 18.93 -2.95 -18.10
CA HIS A 193 19.84 -1.81 -18.17
C HIS A 193 19.06 -0.49 -18.03
N THR A 194 19.78 0.62 -17.83
CA THR A 194 19.19 1.94 -17.56
C THR A 194 18.34 2.48 -18.70
N GLY A 195 18.68 2.14 -19.95
CA GLY A 195 17.92 2.53 -21.15
C GLY A 195 16.46 2.06 -21.23
N TYR A 196 16.01 1.17 -20.33
CA TYR A 196 14.58 0.85 -20.19
C TYR A 196 13.77 1.98 -19.55
N ILE A 197 14.41 2.91 -18.82
CA ILE A 197 13.76 3.92 -18.00
C ILE A 197 13.81 5.28 -18.71
N LYS A 198 13.04 5.41 -19.79
CA LYS A 198 13.09 6.59 -20.68
C LYS A 198 12.21 7.76 -20.23
N THR A 199 11.17 7.45 -19.47
CA THR A 199 10.07 8.37 -19.17
C THR A 199 10.06 8.66 -17.67
N PHE A 200 10.52 9.84 -17.28
CA PHE A 200 10.48 10.33 -15.89
C PHE A 200 10.60 11.86 -15.88
N ASP A 201 10.24 12.47 -14.76
CA ASP A 201 10.50 13.89 -14.49
C ASP A 201 10.91 14.11 -13.01
N LEU A 202 11.57 15.24 -12.74
CA LEU A 202 11.95 15.70 -11.40
C LEU A 202 11.53 17.15 -11.20
N PHE A 203 10.98 17.46 -10.03
CA PHE A 203 10.74 18.84 -9.60
C PHE A 203 10.69 18.94 -8.07
N LEU A 204 10.98 20.13 -7.55
CA LEU A 204 10.87 20.43 -6.13
C LEU A 204 9.41 20.43 -5.67
N TYR A 205 9.20 19.98 -4.43
CA TYR A 205 7.88 19.96 -3.81
C TYR A 205 7.99 19.91 -2.29
N GLU A 206 7.32 20.80 -1.55
CA GLU A 206 7.15 20.71 -0.08
C GLU A 206 8.45 20.46 0.73
N GLY A 207 9.56 21.13 0.36
CA GLY A 207 10.86 20.99 1.02
C GLY A 207 11.65 19.72 0.65
N GLY A 208 11.11 18.93 -0.27
CA GLY A 208 11.77 17.80 -0.91
C GLY A 208 11.65 17.91 -2.43
N PHE A 209 11.59 16.77 -3.10
CA PHE A 209 11.37 16.70 -4.54
C PHE A 209 10.60 15.43 -4.91
N VAL A 210 10.02 15.40 -6.11
CA VAL A 210 9.23 14.27 -6.61
C VAL A 210 9.92 13.67 -7.83
N LEU A 211 10.11 12.35 -7.81
CA LEU A 211 10.35 11.56 -9.02
C LEU A 211 9.01 11.20 -9.64
N GLN A 212 8.63 11.93 -10.68
CA GLN A 212 7.40 11.66 -11.40
C GLN A 212 7.63 10.56 -12.44
N LEU A 213 6.74 9.56 -12.41
CA LEU A 213 6.83 8.36 -13.22
C LEU A 213 5.57 8.20 -14.07
N PRO A 214 5.63 7.45 -15.18
CA PRO A 214 4.45 7.13 -15.97
C PRO A 214 3.48 6.28 -15.16
N THR A 215 2.22 6.19 -15.60
CA THR A 215 1.27 5.26 -14.99
C THR A 215 1.42 3.87 -15.59
N GLN A 216 0.88 2.85 -14.93
CA GLN A 216 0.87 1.48 -15.47
C GLN A 216 0.18 1.41 -16.85
N ASN A 217 -0.90 2.17 -17.05
CA ASN A 217 -1.68 2.12 -18.29
C ASN A 217 -1.08 2.95 -19.43
N GLU A 218 -0.31 4.01 -19.08
CA GLU A 218 0.36 4.90 -20.03
C GLU A 218 1.88 4.94 -19.75
N PRO A 219 2.63 3.85 -20.06
CA PRO A 219 4.06 3.73 -19.72
C PRO A 219 4.97 4.73 -20.45
N ASP A 220 4.51 5.27 -21.58
CA ASP A 220 5.28 6.17 -22.44
C ASP A 220 4.99 7.65 -22.20
N ARG A 221 4.18 7.98 -21.18
CA ARG A 221 3.77 9.37 -20.89
C ARG A 221 3.86 9.69 -19.40
N ILE A 222 4.40 10.87 -19.08
CA ILE A 222 4.30 11.45 -17.75
C ILE A 222 2.93 12.15 -17.61
N PRO A 223 2.09 11.75 -16.63
CA PRO A 223 0.83 12.43 -16.40
C PRO A 223 1.05 13.85 -15.87
N GLU A 224 0.01 14.68 -15.88
CA GLU A 224 0.09 15.99 -15.22
C GLU A 224 0.32 15.81 -13.71
N PHE A 225 1.25 16.57 -13.13
CA PHE A 225 1.48 16.52 -11.68
C PHE A 225 0.33 17.21 -10.94
N LYS A 226 -0.59 16.41 -10.40
CA LYS A 226 -1.69 16.85 -9.54
C LYS A 226 -1.53 16.22 -8.16
N PRO A 227 -0.77 16.86 -7.25
CA PRO A 227 -0.62 16.35 -5.89
C PRO A 227 -1.97 16.43 -5.17
N ARG A 228 -2.19 15.45 -4.30
CA ARG A 228 -3.34 15.39 -3.41
C ARG A 228 -2.92 15.94 -2.06
N GLU A 229 -3.17 17.24 -1.84
CA GLU A 229 -2.57 17.99 -0.73
C GLU A 229 -2.94 17.43 0.64
N LYS A 230 -4.21 17.09 0.88
CA LYS A 230 -4.64 16.61 2.20
C LYS A 230 -3.96 15.29 2.54
N ILE A 231 -3.91 14.35 1.58
CA ILE A 231 -3.24 13.07 1.80
C ILE A 231 -1.74 13.24 2.02
N PHE A 232 -1.11 14.14 1.27
CA PHE A 232 0.31 14.45 1.43
C PHE A 232 0.61 14.96 2.84
N ARG A 233 -0.21 15.88 3.36
CA ARG A 233 -0.05 16.44 4.72
C ARG A 233 -0.17 15.36 5.79
N VAL A 234 -1.15 14.45 5.67
CA VAL A 234 -1.30 13.33 6.63
C VAL A 234 -0.09 12.39 6.58
N GLN A 235 0.42 12.10 5.39
CA GLN A 235 1.61 11.25 5.24
C GLN A 235 2.86 11.93 5.83
N LYS A 236 3.03 13.23 5.60
CA LYS A 236 4.10 14.04 6.19
C LYS A 236 4.03 14.06 7.71
N GLU A 237 2.86 14.34 8.28
CA GLU A 237 2.64 14.31 9.73
C GLU A 237 2.98 12.93 10.31
N SER A 238 2.53 11.85 9.66
CA SER A 238 2.81 10.47 10.09
C SER A 238 4.31 10.15 10.06
N GLN A 239 5.04 10.66 9.07
CA GLN A 239 6.48 10.52 8.94
C GLN A 239 7.23 11.31 10.03
N GLU A 240 6.86 12.57 10.26
CA GLU A 240 7.42 13.39 11.35
C GLU A 240 7.24 12.75 12.73
N TRP A 241 6.13 12.05 12.95
CA TRP A 241 5.92 11.29 14.17
C TRP A 241 6.81 10.04 14.28
N GLY A 242 7.03 9.31 13.18
CA GLY A 242 8.01 8.22 13.13
C GLY A 242 9.41 8.70 13.51
N ASP A 243 9.82 9.84 12.95
CA ASP A 243 11.09 10.50 13.26
C ASP A 243 11.20 10.90 14.75
N LYS A 244 10.14 11.50 15.33
CA LYS A 244 10.09 11.85 16.77
C LYS A 244 10.18 10.63 17.69
N LEU A 245 9.79 9.46 17.19
CA LEU A 245 9.93 8.19 17.89
C LEU A 245 11.24 7.49 17.57
N ASP A 246 12.18 8.10 16.84
CA ASP A 246 13.39 7.48 16.28
C ASP A 246 13.11 6.12 15.60
N ILE A 247 12.00 6.01 14.88
CA ILE A 247 11.62 4.83 14.10
C ILE A 247 11.25 5.28 12.69
N ALA A 248 12.26 5.49 11.85
CA ALA A 248 12.06 5.78 10.44
C ALA A 248 11.98 4.49 9.59
N THR A 249 12.68 3.43 10.02
CA THR A 249 12.81 2.19 9.26
C THR A 249 12.47 0.94 10.08
N VAL A 250 12.25 -0.18 9.38
CA VAL A 250 12.07 -1.50 10.00
C VAL A 250 13.29 -1.89 10.84
N GLY A 251 14.49 -1.50 10.44
CA GLY A 251 15.71 -1.68 11.23
C GLY A 251 15.62 -1.01 12.60
N ASP A 252 15.15 0.23 12.65
CA ASP A 252 14.96 0.98 13.91
C ASP A 252 13.87 0.35 14.78
N LEU A 253 12.74 -0.06 14.18
CA LEU A 253 11.67 -0.75 14.89
C LEU A 253 12.18 -2.03 15.55
N ASN A 254 12.90 -2.86 14.79
CA ASN A 254 13.47 -4.11 15.30
C ASN A 254 14.47 -3.87 16.42
N GLU A 255 15.30 -2.83 16.30
CA GLU A 255 16.25 -2.43 17.35
C GLU A 255 15.54 -2.06 18.65
N LYS A 256 14.49 -1.22 18.57
CA LYS A 256 13.72 -0.86 19.75
C LYS A 256 12.96 -2.05 20.34
N VAL A 257 12.33 -2.89 19.52
CA VAL A 257 11.64 -4.11 19.98
C VAL A 257 12.60 -5.05 20.72
N THR A 258 13.82 -5.23 20.22
CA THR A 258 14.77 -6.20 20.78
C THR A 258 15.57 -5.68 21.97
N ARG A 259 15.80 -4.36 22.07
CA ARG A 259 16.59 -3.76 23.17
C ARG A 259 15.73 -3.12 24.27
N GLY A 260 14.67 -2.40 23.90
CA GLY A 260 13.82 -1.64 24.82
C GLY A 260 12.46 -2.28 25.09
N GLY A 261 12.07 -3.29 24.30
CA GLY A 261 10.71 -3.84 24.31
C GLY A 261 9.74 -2.97 23.51
N ILE A 262 8.56 -3.53 23.20
CA ILE A 262 7.56 -2.86 22.35
C ILE A 262 6.63 -1.91 23.12
N GLN A 263 6.58 -2.02 24.45
CA GLN A 263 5.50 -1.45 25.25
C GLN A 263 5.37 0.07 25.11
N ASP A 264 6.48 0.81 25.18
CA ASP A 264 6.46 2.27 25.04
C ASP A 264 6.01 2.71 23.65
N ILE A 265 6.48 2.05 22.60
CA ILE A 265 6.07 2.33 21.21
C ILE A 265 4.56 2.16 21.06
N LEU A 266 4.05 1.08 21.61
CA LEU A 266 2.63 0.75 21.54
C LEU A 266 1.79 1.77 22.31
N LEU A 267 2.18 2.12 23.54
CA LEU A 267 1.46 3.11 24.36
C LEU A 267 1.46 4.49 23.70
N ILE A 268 2.60 4.94 23.15
CA ILE A 268 2.69 6.25 22.51
C ILE A 268 1.86 6.28 21.21
N GLN A 269 1.96 5.25 20.37
CA GLN A 269 1.18 5.18 19.13
C GLN A 269 -0.32 5.15 19.38
N GLU A 270 -0.78 4.39 20.38
CA GLU A 270 -2.21 4.36 20.74
C GLU A 270 -2.68 5.68 21.34
N ALA A 271 -1.85 6.34 22.16
CA ALA A 271 -2.15 7.68 22.68
C ALA A 271 -2.27 8.72 21.57
N MET A 272 -1.41 8.67 20.55
CA MET A 272 -1.49 9.57 19.39
C MET A 272 -2.76 9.35 18.57
N GLN A 273 -3.12 8.08 18.31
CA GLN A 273 -4.37 7.75 17.63
C GLN A 273 -5.57 8.28 18.41
N GLU A 274 -5.60 8.07 19.73
CA GLU A 274 -6.69 8.56 20.58
C GLU A 274 -6.77 10.08 20.61
N ALA A 275 -5.62 10.77 20.70
CA ALA A 275 -5.56 12.23 20.65
C ALA A 275 -6.15 12.77 19.35
N LYS A 276 -5.84 12.14 18.20
CA LYS A 276 -6.39 12.58 16.90
C LYS A 276 -7.88 12.31 16.77
N ILE A 277 -8.39 11.18 17.30
CA ILE A 277 -9.84 10.90 17.33
C ILE A 277 -10.56 11.92 18.22
N SER A 278 -9.97 12.27 19.37
CA SER A 278 -10.52 13.30 20.27
C SER A 278 -10.54 14.68 19.62
N GLU A 279 -9.49 15.07 18.89
CA GLU A 279 -9.45 16.31 18.10
C GLU A 279 -10.60 16.37 17.08
N ILE A 280 -10.82 15.29 16.33
CA ILE A 280 -11.90 15.18 15.35
C ILE A 280 -13.28 15.29 16.04
N ALA A 281 -13.47 14.60 17.17
CA ALA A 281 -14.72 14.70 17.92
C ALA A 281 -14.98 16.11 18.44
N SER A 282 -13.94 16.80 18.92
CA SER A 282 -14.01 18.19 19.36
C SER A 282 -14.37 19.14 18.20
N GLU A 283 -13.82 18.91 17.00
CA GLU A 283 -14.17 19.69 15.80
C GLU A 283 -15.65 19.52 15.41
N ILE A 284 -16.13 18.28 15.41
CA ILE A 284 -17.54 17.96 15.12
C ILE A 284 -18.48 18.60 16.15
N ALA A 285 -18.15 18.49 17.44
CA ALA A 285 -18.93 19.07 18.52
C ALA A 285 -18.95 20.60 18.43
N ALA A 286 -17.81 21.23 18.14
CA ALA A 286 -17.69 22.68 18.00
C ALA A 286 -18.48 23.24 16.80
N ALA A 287 -18.62 22.47 15.72
CA ALA A 287 -19.43 22.88 14.57
C ALA A 287 -20.93 23.02 14.93
N GLY A 288 -21.43 22.23 15.89
CA GLY A 288 -22.77 22.36 16.48
C GLY A 288 -23.97 22.05 15.57
N ASN A 289 -23.77 21.97 14.25
CA ASN A 289 -24.81 21.75 13.24
C ASN A 289 -24.71 20.39 12.53
N LYS A 290 -23.81 19.51 12.97
CA LYS A 290 -23.54 18.22 12.33
C LYS A 290 -24.48 17.14 12.86
N LYS A 291 -25.15 16.44 11.95
CA LYS A 291 -26.04 15.30 12.23
C LYS A 291 -25.56 13.99 11.63
N PHE A 292 -24.69 14.05 10.63
CA PHE A 292 -24.15 12.90 9.94
C PHE A 292 -22.62 12.99 9.89
N VAL A 293 -21.94 12.07 10.57
CA VAL A 293 -20.51 11.85 10.42
C VAL A 293 -20.33 10.75 9.37
N MET A 294 -19.87 11.10 8.19
CA MET A 294 -19.72 10.21 7.04
C MET A 294 -18.29 9.71 6.96
N ILE A 295 -18.05 8.46 7.33
CA ILE A 295 -16.73 7.82 7.33
C ILE A 295 -16.61 6.95 6.09
N ALA A 296 -15.61 7.23 5.24
CA ALA A 296 -15.22 6.32 4.18
C ALA A 296 -13.74 6.02 4.20
N GLY A 297 -13.37 4.95 3.54
CA GLY A 297 -12.02 4.45 3.56
C GLY A 297 -11.95 3.10 2.86
N PRO A 298 -10.82 2.80 2.22
CA PRO A 298 -10.71 1.59 1.44
C PRO A 298 -10.68 0.33 2.31
N SER A 299 -10.69 -0.85 1.70
CA SER A 299 -10.81 -2.10 2.45
C SER A 299 -9.69 -2.26 3.48
N SER A 300 -10.03 -2.68 4.71
CA SER A 300 -9.06 -2.87 5.80
C SER A 300 -8.39 -1.58 6.31
N SER A 301 -9.05 -0.43 6.16
CA SER A 301 -8.63 0.82 6.79
C SER A 301 -9.01 0.95 8.27
N GLY A 302 -9.81 0.04 8.84
CA GLY A 302 -10.18 0.09 10.27
C GLY A 302 -11.42 0.94 10.58
N LYS A 303 -12.33 1.09 9.62
CA LYS A 303 -13.51 1.99 9.70
C LYS A 303 -14.40 1.65 10.88
N THR A 304 -14.70 0.37 11.05
CA THR A 304 -15.66 -0.09 12.07
C THR A 304 -15.11 0.17 13.47
N THR A 305 -13.84 -0.14 13.73
CA THR A 305 -13.23 0.20 15.04
C THR A 305 -13.09 1.71 15.24
N PHE A 306 -12.69 2.45 14.20
CA PHE A 306 -12.60 3.91 14.24
C PHE A 306 -13.96 4.56 14.55
N SER A 307 -15.06 4.11 13.93
CA SER A 307 -16.40 4.67 14.15
C SER A 307 -16.87 4.45 15.59
N HIS A 308 -16.57 3.30 16.20
CA HIS A 308 -16.85 3.05 17.61
C HIS A 308 -16.02 3.94 18.56
N ARG A 309 -14.71 4.09 18.29
CA ARG A 309 -13.85 4.98 19.09
C ARG A 309 -14.28 6.44 18.97
N LEU A 310 -14.58 6.90 17.76
CA LEU A 310 -15.10 8.23 17.52
C LEU A 310 -16.44 8.45 18.24
N SER A 311 -17.31 7.44 18.24
CA SER A 311 -18.58 7.49 18.98
C SER A 311 -18.33 7.67 20.48
N ILE A 312 -17.35 6.99 21.08
CA ILE A 312 -17.02 7.21 22.49
C ILE A 312 -16.54 8.66 22.73
N GLN A 313 -15.68 9.19 21.86
CA GLN A 313 -15.19 10.56 21.99
C GLN A 313 -16.31 11.60 21.81
N LEU A 314 -17.21 11.42 20.83
CA LEU A 314 -18.40 12.27 20.67
C LEU A 314 -19.32 12.21 21.90
N ALA A 315 -19.49 11.03 22.50
CA ALA A 315 -20.25 10.88 23.73
C ALA A 315 -19.59 11.59 24.92
N ALA A 316 -18.26 11.59 25.01
CA ALA A 316 -17.52 12.36 26.01
C ALA A 316 -17.71 13.88 25.84
N HIS A 317 -18.00 14.33 24.62
CA HIS A 317 -18.41 15.71 24.32
C HIS A 317 -19.92 15.99 24.54
N GLY A 318 -20.67 15.04 25.09
CA GLY A 318 -22.10 15.20 25.42
C GLY A 318 -23.07 14.91 24.29
N MET A 319 -22.59 14.41 23.15
CA MET A 319 -23.44 13.99 22.03
C MET A 319 -23.94 12.55 22.24
N LYS A 320 -24.96 12.12 21.50
CA LYS A 320 -25.46 10.73 21.51
C LYS A 320 -25.23 10.08 20.15
N PRO A 321 -24.06 9.46 19.92
CA PRO A 321 -23.72 8.89 18.63
C PRO A 321 -24.35 7.52 18.40
N HIS A 322 -24.85 7.31 17.19
CA HIS A 322 -25.42 6.05 16.73
C HIS A 322 -24.63 5.55 15.51
N PRO A 323 -23.75 4.56 15.67
CA PRO A 323 -22.98 4.01 14.57
C PRO A 323 -23.87 3.20 13.61
N ILE A 324 -23.77 3.47 12.32
CA ILE A 324 -24.52 2.77 11.26
C ILE A 324 -23.53 2.31 10.18
N ALA A 325 -23.50 1.00 9.92
CA ALA A 325 -22.75 0.43 8.81
C ALA A 325 -23.60 0.51 7.53
N VAL A 326 -23.10 1.20 6.50
CA VAL A 326 -23.75 1.29 5.17
C VAL A 326 -23.88 -0.11 4.56
N ASP A 327 -22.99 -1.03 4.89
CA ASP A 327 -23.07 -2.44 4.49
C ASP A 327 -24.41 -3.11 4.89
N ASN A 328 -25.11 -2.61 5.91
CA ASN A 328 -26.45 -3.11 6.25
C ASN A 328 -27.52 -2.81 5.17
N TYR A 329 -27.21 -1.90 4.25
CA TYR A 329 -28.05 -1.52 3.12
C TYR A 329 -27.64 -2.22 1.82
N PHE A 330 -26.77 -3.22 1.84
CA PHE A 330 -26.54 -4.06 0.66
C PHE A 330 -27.86 -4.64 0.14
N ILE A 331 -28.03 -4.63 -1.18
CA ILE A 331 -29.08 -5.42 -1.83
C ILE A 331 -28.79 -6.91 -1.68
N ASP A 332 -29.80 -7.75 -1.79
CA ASP A 332 -29.62 -9.19 -1.71
C ASP A 332 -28.58 -9.68 -2.71
N ARG A 333 -27.72 -10.61 -2.27
CA ARG A 333 -26.54 -11.07 -2.99
C ARG A 333 -26.83 -11.56 -4.42
N HIS A 334 -28.04 -12.03 -4.69
CA HIS A 334 -28.44 -12.51 -6.02
C HIS A 334 -28.78 -11.37 -7.00
N LEU A 335 -29.01 -10.15 -6.50
CA LEU A 335 -29.27 -8.92 -7.25
C LEU A 335 -28.01 -8.07 -7.44
N THR A 336 -26.92 -8.36 -6.74
CA THR A 336 -25.65 -7.63 -6.85
C THR A 336 -25.20 -7.56 -8.33
N PRO A 337 -24.88 -6.36 -8.84
CA PRO A 337 -24.37 -6.19 -10.21
C PRO A 337 -23.11 -7.01 -10.45
N VAL A 338 -22.85 -7.33 -11.71
CA VAL A 338 -21.61 -7.98 -12.14
C VAL A 338 -20.66 -6.96 -12.79
N ASP A 339 -19.36 -7.18 -12.66
CA ASP A 339 -18.33 -6.41 -13.33
C ASP A 339 -18.12 -6.87 -14.79
N GLU A 340 -17.15 -6.25 -15.46
CA GLU A 340 -16.79 -6.55 -16.86
C GLU A 340 -16.30 -7.99 -17.08
N PHE A 341 -15.98 -8.74 -16.02
CA PHE A 341 -15.55 -10.14 -16.05
C PHE A 341 -16.70 -11.10 -15.70
N GLY A 342 -17.91 -10.60 -15.46
CA GLY A 342 -19.07 -11.41 -15.05
C GLY A 342 -19.07 -11.78 -13.57
N GLU A 343 -18.15 -11.24 -12.77
CA GLU A 343 -18.04 -11.48 -11.34
C GLU A 343 -18.84 -10.45 -10.54
N LYS A 344 -19.37 -10.81 -9.37
CA LYS A 344 -20.16 -9.86 -8.56
C LYS A 344 -19.31 -8.68 -8.10
N ASN A 345 -19.78 -7.47 -8.42
CA ASN A 345 -19.15 -6.22 -8.02
C ASN A 345 -19.75 -5.71 -6.71
N PHE A 346 -19.13 -6.08 -5.58
CA PHE A 346 -19.57 -5.64 -4.26
C PHE A 346 -19.12 -4.23 -3.89
N GLU A 347 -18.25 -3.61 -4.69
CA GLU A 347 -17.66 -2.31 -4.40
C GLU A 347 -18.32 -1.17 -5.19
N CYS A 348 -19.31 -1.47 -6.06
CA CYS A 348 -20.08 -0.46 -6.76
C CYS A 348 -21.23 0.08 -5.90
N LEU A 349 -21.61 1.34 -6.15
CA LEU A 349 -22.68 1.99 -5.40
C LEU A 349 -24.03 1.27 -5.59
N GLU A 350 -24.24 0.71 -6.77
CA GLU A 350 -25.44 -0.04 -7.16
C GLU A 350 -25.60 -1.37 -6.38
N ALA A 351 -24.57 -1.82 -5.65
CA ALA A 351 -24.71 -2.91 -4.68
C ALA A 351 -25.45 -2.47 -3.40
N ILE A 352 -25.62 -1.17 -3.17
CA ILE A 352 -26.32 -0.60 -2.01
C ILE A 352 -27.72 -0.15 -2.44
N ASP A 353 -28.70 -0.42 -1.58
CA ASP A 353 -30.04 0.15 -1.67
C ASP A 353 -30.00 1.62 -1.23
N VAL A 354 -29.50 2.47 -2.13
CA VAL A 354 -29.30 3.90 -1.89
C VAL A 354 -30.64 4.62 -1.62
N GLU A 355 -31.72 4.17 -2.23
CA GLU A 355 -33.06 4.73 -2.01
C GLU A 355 -33.53 4.48 -0.58
N GLN A 356 -33.46 3.22 -0.10
CA GLN A 356 -33.82 2.89 1.27
C GLN A 356 -32.92 3.59 2.29
N PHE A 357 -31.61 3.67 2.01
CA PHE A 357 -30.68 4.42 2.86
C PHE A 357 -31.10 5.88 3.02
N ASN A 358 -31.37 6.60 1.93
CA ASN A 358 -31.77 8.01 2.01
C ASN A 358 -33.13 8.18 2.69
N LYS A 359 -34.08 7.27 2.44
CA LYS A 359 -35.38 7.29 3.11
C LYS A 359 -35.20 7.18 4.63
N ASP A 360 -34.47 6.18 5.10
CA ASP A 360 -34.26 5.95 6.53
C ASP A 360 -33.53 7.12 7.19
N MET A 361 -32.47 7.64 6.55
CA MET A 361 -31.69 8.74 7.10
C MET A 361 -32.50 10.04 7.18
N LEU A 362 -33.40 10.30 6.22
CA LEU A 362 -34.32 11.43 6.26
C LEU A 362 -35.40 11.26 7.33
N GLU A 363 -36.00 10.07 7.44
CA GLU A 363 -37.01 9.80 8.46
C GLU A 363 -36.42 9.94 9.87
N LEU A 364 -35.18 9.46 10.08
CA LEU A 364 -34.43 9.69 11.31
C LEU A 364 -34.16 11.17 11.57
N LEU A 365 -33.75 11.94 10.55
CA LEU A 365 -33.51 13.39 10.67
C LEU A 365 -34.79 14.16 11.03
N GLU A 366 -35.95 13.69 10.56
CA GLU A 366 -37.28 14.21 10.91
C GLU A 366 -37.76 13.77 12.32
N GLY A 367 -36.96 12.97 13.04
CA GLY A 367 -37.30 12.46 14.37
C GLY A 367 -38.30 11.30 14.36
N LYS A 368 -38.51 10.64 13.21
CA LYS A 368 -39.35 9.44 13.11
C LYS A 368 -38.59 8.21 13.62
N ARG A 369 -39.37 7.21 14.03
CA ARG A 369 -38.85 5.91 14.45
C ARG A 369 -38.71 4.99 13.24
N VAL A 370 -37.51 4.52 12.98
CA VAL A 370 -37.14 3.68 11.82
C VAL A 370 -36.66 2.32 12.31
N GLU A 371 -37.08 1.23 11.66
CA GLU A 371 -36.51 -0.10 11.90
C GLU A 371 -35.21 -0.25 11.10
N MET A 372 -34.09 -0.48 11.78
CA MET A 372 -32.78 -0.51 11.15
C MET A 372 -32.50 -1.88 10.53
N PRO A 373 -32.02 -1.95 9.27
CA PRO A 373 -31.66 -3.21 8.66
C PRO A 373 -30.33 -3.76 9.19
N VAL A 374 -30.17 -5.08 9.07
CA VAL A 374 -28.89 -5.77 9.26
C VAL A 374 -28.64 -6.66 8.05
N PHE A 375 -27.46 -6.56 7.44
CA PHE A 375 -27.12 -7.45 6.32
C PHE A 375 -26.43 -8.73 6.83
N ASN A 376 -26.99 -9.89 6.49
CA ASN A 376 -26.43 -11.17 6.89
C ASN A 376 -25.45 -11.66 5.81
N PHE A 377 -24.15 -11.51 6.07
CA PHE A 377 -23.11 -11.94 5.13
C PHE A 377 -23.03 -13.46 4.92
N LYS A 378 -23.67 -14.29 5.75
CA LYS A 378 -23.71 -15.74 5.53
C LYS A 378 -24.78 -16.10 4.50
N THR A 379 -26.01 -15.63 4.71
CA THR A 379 -27.15 -15.88 3.79
C THR A 379 -27.10 -14.99 2.55
N GLY A 380 -26.47 -13.81 2.66
CA GLY A 380 -26.41 -12.80 1.61
C GLY A 380 -27.72 -12.02 1.45
N THR A 381 -28.47 -11.81 2.53
CA THR A 381 -29.79 -11.15 2.51
C THR A 381 -29.89 -10.08 3.58
N ARG A 382 -30.68 -9.03 3.31
CA ARG A 382 -31.03 -8.00 4.29
C ARG A 382 -32.13 -8.49 5.23
N GLU A 383 -31.96 -8.29 6.54
CA GLU A 383 -32.87 -8.73 7.59
C GLU A 383 -33.31 -7.56 8.47
N TYR A 384 -34.54 -7.61 8.97
CA TYR A 384 -35.08 -6.69 9.97
C TYR A 384 -35.39 -7.48 11.24
N LYS A 385 -34.85 -7.05 12.38
CA LYS A 385 -34.84 -7.81 13.64
C LYS A 385 -35.68 -7.18 14.75
N GLY A 386 -36.45 -6.13 14.44
CA GLY A 386 -37.17 -5.34 15.43
C GLY A 386 -36.29 -4.31 16.16
N ASP A 387 -35.10 -4.02 15.64
CA ASP A 387 -34.20 -2.99 16.17
C ASP A 387 -34.62 -1.62 15.62
N PHE A 388 -35.12 -0.75 16.49
CA PHE A 388 -35.60 0.58 16.09
C PHE A 388 -34.67 1.70 16.57
N LEU A 389 -34.49 2.71 15.72
CA LEU A 389 -33.77 3.94 16.02
C LEU A 389 -34.69 5.16 15.83
N GLN A 390 -34.53 6.17 16.67
CA GLN A 390 -35.21 7.45 16.57
C GLN A 390 -34.24 8.52 17.09
N LEU A 391 -34.06 9.61 16.35
CA LEU A 391 -33.12 10.65 16.74
C LEU A 391 -33.77 11.72 17.61
N ASP A 392 -33.09 12.04 18.70
CA ASP A 392 -33.34 13.22 19.53
C ASP A 392 -32.44 14.41 19.14
N LYS A 393 -32.63 15.54 19.82
CA LYS A 393 -31.91 16.80 19.56
C LYS A 393 -30.38 16.65 19.65
N ASP A 394 -29.86 15.87 20.59
CA ASP A 394 -28.42 15.72 20.83
C ASP A 394 -27.82 14.49 20.11
N ASP A 395 -28.65 13.79 19.32
CA ASP A 395 -28.24 12.59 18.62
C ASP A 395 -27.49 12.93 17.33
N ILE A 396 -26.52 12.08 17.00
CA ILE A 396 -25.69 12.17 15.80
C ILE A 396 -25.51 10.78 15.19
N LEU A 397 -25.60 10.67 13.87
CA LEU A 397 -25.37 9.41 13.16
C LEU A 397 -23.91 9.31 12.75
N VAL A 398 -23.25 8.21 13.10
CA VAL A 398 -21.86 7.91 12.69
C VAL A 398 -21.91 6.83 11.62
N ILE A 399 -21.93 7.24 10.36
CA ILE A 399 -22.20 6.38 9.21
C ILE A 399 -20.89 5.95 8.58
N GLU A 400 -20.58 4.65 8.60
CA GLU A 400 -19.36 4.10 8.02
C GLU A 400 -19.65 3.21 6.82
N GLY A 401 -18.91 3.42 5.73
CA GLY A 401 -19.03 2.63 4.51
C GLY A 401 -18.09 3.10 3.43
N ILE A 402 -17.76 2.23 2.46
CA ILE A 402 -16.80 2.57 1.40
C ILE A 402 -17.25 3.77 0.54
N HIS A 403 -18.56 4.02 0.44
CA HIS A 403 -19.14 5.13 -0.33
C HIS A 403 -19.49 6.37 0.52
N GLY A 404 -19.10 6.43 1.80
CA GLY A 404 -19.51 7.53 2.71
C GLY A 404 -19.20 8.94 2.20
N LEU A 405 -18.16 9.11 1.39
CA LEU A 405 -17.76 10.41 0.81
C LEU A 405 -18.45 10.72 -0.52
N ASN A 406 -19.05 9.72 -1.18
CA ASN A 406 -19.72 9.85 -2.46
C ASN A 406 -21.08 10.54 -2.26
N ASP A 407 -21.25 11.74 -2.81
CA ASP A 407 -22.51 12.50 -2.72
C ASP A 407 -23.70 11.75 -3.31
N ARG A 408 -23.49 10.78 -4.24
CA ARG A 408 -24.57 9.93 -4.76
C ARG A 408 -25.16 9.00 -3.69
N LEU A 409 -24.38 8.56 -2.69
CA LEU A 409 -24.89 7.73 -1.59
C LEU A 409 -25.87 8.52 -0.71
N SER A 410 -25.56 9.79 -0.43
CA SER A 410 -26.28 10.63 0.53
C SER A 410 -26.94 11.84 -0.16
N TYR A 411 -27.49 11.62 -1.36
CA TYR A 411 -27.95 12.69 -2.25
C TYR A 411 -29.09 13.53 -1.65
N ALA A 412 -29.90 12.93 -0.77
CA ALA A 412 -31.04 13.60 -0.16
C ALA A 412 -30.68 14.32 1.15
N LEU A 413 -29.49 14.06 1.72
CA LEU A 413 -29.06 14.64 2.99
C LEU A 413 -28.47 16.05 2.79
N PRO A 414 -28.84 17.04 3.64
CA PRO A 414 -28.29 18.39 3.54
C PRO A 414 -26.75 18.39 3.68
N LYS A 415 -26.06 19.24 2.91
CA LYS A 415 -24.59 19.23 2.87
C LYS A 415 -23.98 19.78 4.15
N GLU A 416 -24.59 20.83 4.70
CA GLU A 416 -24.16 21.54 5.90
C GLU A 416 -24.22 20.69 7.16
N SER A 417 -25.10 19.68 7.21
CA SER A 417 -25.27 18.76 8.33
C SER A 417 -24.34 17.54 8.27
N LYS A 418 -23.55 17.41 7.20
CA LYS A 418 -22.53 16.36 7.04
C LYS A 418 -21.16 16.81 7.52
N PHE A 419 -20.43 15.89 8.12
CA PHE A 419 -18.99 15.96 8.40
C PHE A 419 -18.32 14.73 7.81
N LYS A 420 -17.40 14.90 6.88
CA LYS A 420 -16.81 13.84 6.05
C LYS A 420 -15.42 13.46 6.55
N ILE A 421 -15.21 12.18 6.86
CA ILE A 421 -13.94 11.63 7.33
C ILE A 421 -13.42 10.61 6.32
N TYR A 422 -12.20 10.79 5.83
CA TYR A 422 -11.49 9.77 5.06
C TYR A 422 -10.50 9.02 5.95
N LEU A 423 -10.61 7.70 5.98
CA LEU A 423 -9.78 6.80 6.78
C LEU A 423 -8.91 5.93 5.88
N SER A 424 -7.60 5.92 6.09
CA SER A 424 -6.70 5.03 5.33
C SER A 424 -5.54 4.54 6.19
N ALA A 425 -5.05 3.34 5.89
CA ALA A 425 -3.89 2.75 6.56
C ALA A 425 -2.61 3.18 5.83
N LEU A 426 -2.22 4.44 5.96
CA LEU A 426 -1.07 5.00 5.25
C LEU A 426 0.21 4.53 5.96
N THR A 427 0.76 3.41 5.49
CA THR A 427 1.98 2.82 6.06
C THR A 427 3.12 3.83 6.03
N GLN A 428 3.59 4.23 7.21
CA GLN A 428 4.63 5.24 7.40
C GLN A 428 6.04 4.65 7.47
N LEU A 429 6.15 3.35 7.78
CA LEU A 429 7.42 2.67 7.97
C LEU A 429 8.02 2.24 6.63
N ASN A 430 9.31 2.49 6.44
CA ASN A 430 10.07 1.96 5.31
C ASN A 430 10.88 0.73 5.71
N ILE A 431 11.19 -0.15 4.76
CA ILE A 431 12.13 -1.27 5.00
C ILE A 431 13.51 -0.68 5.34
N ASP A 432 13.94 0.27 4.53
CA ASP A 432 15.15 1.08 4.66
C ASP A 432 14.92 2.41 3.90
N GLU A 433 15.88 3.34 3.90
CA GLU A 433 15.73 4.66 3.28
C GLU A 433 15.36 4.63 1.79
N HIS A 434 15.64 3.53 1.08
CA HIS A 434 15.44 3.38 -0.36
C HIS A 434 14.34 2.36 -0.73
N ASN A 435 13.76 1.69 0.26
CA ASN A 435 12.75 0.66 0.05
C ASN A 435 11.50 0.94 0.88
N ARG A 436 10.55 1.65 0.29
CA ARG A 436 9.26 1.93 0.93
C ARG A 436 8.37 0.69 1.06
N ILE A 437 7.48 0.71 2.03
CA ILE A 437 6.40 -0.29 2.16
C ILE A 437 5.14 0.27 1.49
N PRO A 438 4.60 -0.39 0.46
CA PRO A 438 3.34 0.04 -0.13
C PRO A 438 2.18 -0.09 0.86
N THR A 439 1.40 0.97 1.02
CA THR A 439 0.10 0.96 1.75
C THR A 439 -0.80 -0.20 1.34
N THR A 440 -0.77 -0.59 0.05
CA THR A 440 -1.53 -1.73 -0.47
C THR A 440 -1.13 -3.05 0.18
N ASP A 441 0.15 -3.24 0.51
CA ASP A 441 0.65 -4.47 1.12
C ASP A 441 0.17 -4.57 2.57
N GLY A 442 0.32 -3.49 3.35
CA GLY A 442 -0.19 -3.45 4.73
C GLY A 442 -1.69 -3.73 4.80
N ARG A 443 -2.47 -3.17 3.87
CA ARG A 443 -3.93 -3.39 3.79
C ARG A 443 -4.31 -4.80 3.32
N LEU A 444 -3.56 -5.38 2.38
CA LEU A 444 -3.75 -6.78 1.98
C LEU A 444 -3.48 -7.72 3.16
N ILE A 445 -2.39 -7.49 3.91
CA ILE A 445 -2.06 -8.27 5.10
C ILE A 445 -3.16 -8.18 6.16
N ARG A 446 -3.60 -6.95 6.49
CA ARG A 446 -4.75 -6.73 7.39
C ARG A 446 -5.97 -7.52 6.94
N ARG A 447 -6.26 -7.51 5.63
CA ARG A 447 -7.39 -8.23 5.03
C ARG A 447 -7.25 -9.74 5.16
N ILE A 448 -6.09 -10.30 4.86
CA ILE A 448 -5.81 -11.74 4.97
C ILE A 448 -6.09 -12.23 6.38
N VAL A 449 -5.57 -11.54 7.40
CA VAL A 449 -5.74 -11.96 8.80
C VAL A 449 -7.20 -11.84 9.24
N ARG A 450 -7.85 -10.72 8.93
CA ARG A 450 -9.25 -10.49 9.28
C ARG A 450 -10.18 -11.49 8.61
N ASP A 451 -10.09 -11.63 7.29
CA ASP A 451 -11.02 -12.44 6.50
C ASP A 451 -10.92 -13.93 6.88
N ALA A 452 -9.71 -14.42 7.17
CA ALA A 452 -9.51 -15.78 7.71
C ALA A 452 -10.14 -15.97 9.08
N ARG A 453 -10.02 -14.99 9.98
CA ARG A 453 -10.56 -15.09 11.35
C ARG A 453 -12.08 -14.94 11.39
N THR A 454 -12.63 -13.90 10.77
CA THR A 454 -14.03 -13.50 10.99
C THR A 454 -14.97 -13.96 9.88
N ARG A 455 -14.46 -14.15 8.66
CA ARG A 455 -15.29 -14.47 7.47
C ARG A 455 -15.10 -15.91 6.96
N GLY A 456 -14.18 -16.68 7.56
CA GLY A 456 -13.86 -18.04 7.13
C GLY A 456 -13.31 -18.10 5.70
N THR A 457 -12.79 -16.99 5.18
CA THR A 457 -12.22 -16.90 3.82
C THR A 457 -10.72 -17.17 3.89
N SER A 458 -10.22 -18.07 3.05
CA SER A 458 -8.79 -18.42 3.04
C SER A 458 -7.90 -17.29 2.52
N ALA A 459 -6.63 -17.28 2.91
CA ALA A 459 -5.65 -16.33 2.36
C ALA A 459 -5.53 -16.41 0.84
N LYS A 460 -5.67 -17.62 0.27
CA LYS A 460 -5.74 -17.86 -1.17
C LYS A 460 -6.85 -17.03 -1.81
N GLU A 461 -8.09 -17.20 -1.34
CA GLU A 461 -9.25 -16.48 -1.88
C GLU A 461 -9.13 -14.96 -1.70
N THR A 462 -8.59 -14.50 -0.57
CA THR A 462 -8.34 -13.07 -0.34
C THR A 462 -7.34 -12.50 -1.33
N ILE A 463 -6.22 -13.20 -1.60
CA ILE A 463 -5.22 -12.78 -2.59
C ILE A 463 -5.83 -12.77 -4.00
N ALA A 464 -6.57 -13.81 -4.37
CA ALA A 464 -7.21 -13.93 -5.68
C ALA A 464 -8.19 -12.77 -5.97
N ARG A 465 -8.94 -12.32 -4.95
CA ARG A 465 -9.91 -11.23 -5.07
C ARG A 465 -9.30 -9.83 -4.96
N TRP A 466 -8.07 -9.71 -4.50
CA TRP A 466 -7.44 -8.41 -4.24
C TRP A 466 -7.43 -7.46 -5.44
N PRO A 467 -7.17 -7.91 -6.70
CA PRO A 467 -7.24 -7.02 -7.86
C PRO A 467 -8.63 -6.41 -8.07
N SER A 468 -9.72 -7.18 -7.90
CA SER A 468 -11.10 -6.68 -8.05
C SER A 468 -11.41 -5.60 -7.01
N VAL A 469 -11.02 -5.84 -5.76
CA VAL A 469 -11.16 -4.88 -4.66
C VAL A 469 -10.43 -3.58 -4.99
N ARG A 470 -9.18 -3.68 -5.47
CA ARG A 470 -8.36 -2.52 -5.84
C ARG A 470 -9.01 -1.68 -6.93
N ARG A 471 -9.57 -2.31 -7.97
CA ARG A 471 -10.35 -1.61 -9.01
C ARG A 471 -11.55 -0.89 -8.41
N GLY A 472 -12.29 -1.55 -7.52
CA GLY A 472 -13.43 -0.95 -6.81
C GLY A 472 -13.04 0.30 -6.02
N GLU A 473 -11.92 0.26 -5.30
CA GLU A 473 -11.40 1.41 -4.54
C GLU A 473 -10.99 2.59 -5.43
N GLU A 474 -10.33 2.30 -6.55
CA GLU A 474 -9.88 3.29 -7.52
C GLU A 474 -11.04 4.01 -8.20
N GLN A 475 -12.17 3.34 -8.39
CA GLN A 475 -13.38 3.91 -8.98
C GLN A 475 -14.29 4.60 -7.97
N ASN A 476 -14.41 4.07 -6.76
CA ASN A 476 -15.51 4.43 -5.86
C ASN A 476 -15.10 5.15 -4.57
N ILE A 477 -13.80 5.17 -4.23
CA ILE A 477 -13.31 5.70 -2.96
C ILE A 477 -12.26 6.79 -3.18
N PHE A 478 -11.18 6.47 -3.89
CA PHE A 478 -10.07 7.41 -4.09
C PHE A 478 -10.42 8.69 -4.87
N PRO A 479 -11.44 8.71 -5.76
CA PRO A 479 -11.87 9.96 -6.40
C PRO A 479 -12.45 10.98 -5.40
N PHE A 480 -13.02 10.53 -4.28
CA PHE A 480 -13.74 11.39 -3.32
C PHE A 480 -12.92 11.73 -2.07
N GLN A 481 -11.69 11.22 -1.93
CA GLN A 481 -10.92 11.34 -0.69
C GLN A 481 -10.57 12.80 -0.34
N GLU A 482 -10.31 13.66 -1.33
CA GLU A 482 -9.98 15.08 -1.10
C GLU A 482 -11.23 15.92 -0.72
N ASP A 483 -12.43 15.37 -0.89
CA ASP A 483 -13.69 16.00 -0.45
C ASP A 483 -13.94 15.82 1.06
N ALA A 484 -13.09 15.07 1.77
CA ALA A 484 -13.21 14.89 3.21
C ALA A 484 -12.83 16.15 3.98
N ASP A 485 -13.56 16.45 5.05
CA ASP A 485 -13.24 17.54 5.97
C ASP A 485 -11.94 17.23 6.74
N VAL A 486 -11.79 15.97 7.17
CA VAL A 486 -10.59 15.47 7.84
C VAL A 486 -10.16 14.10 7.31
N MET A 487 -8.86 13.85 7.37
CA MET A 487 -8.26 12.57 7.03
C MET A 487 -7.60 11.96 8.27
N PHE A 488 -7.71 10.64 8.41
CA PHE A 488 -7.12 9.90 9.51
C PHE A 488 -6.26 8.74 9.01
N ASN A 489 -5.02 8.70 9.48
CA ASN A 489 -4.13 7.56 9.24
C ASN A 489 -4.33 6.51 10.33
N SER A 490 -4.86 5.35 9.97
CA SER A 490 -5.06 4.24 10.90
C SER A 490 -3.88 3.27 10.98
N ALA A 491 -2.80 3.51 10.24
CA ALA A 491 -1.59 2.70 10.33
C ALA A 491 -0.92 2.89 11.69
N LEU A 492 -0.41 1.80 12.25
CA LEU A 492 0.34 1.79 13.50
C LEU A 492 1.74 1.29 13.20
N ILE A 493 2.77 1.98 13.70
CA ILE A 493 4.16 1.67 13.31
C ILE A 493 4.59 0.22 13.59
N TYR A 494 3.98 -0.40 14.61
CA TYR A 494 4.31 -1.73 15.08
C TYR A 494 3.43 -2.83 14.45
N GLU A 495 2.40 -2.48 13.68
CA GLU A 495 1.34 -3.43 13.33
C GLU A 495 1.82 -4.60 12.47
N LEU A 496 2.78 -4.37 11.56
CA LEU A 496 3.27 -5.41 10.66
C LEU A 496 4.05 -6.48 11.43
N ALA A 497 4.73 -6.09 12.51
CA ALA A 497 5.40 -7.02 13.43
C ALA A 497 4.39 -7.89 14.20
N CYS A 498 3.22 -7.35 14.55
CA CYS A 498 2.12 -8.11 15.15
C CYS A 498 1.40 -9.00 14.12
N LEU A 499 1.05 -8.44 12.96
CA LEU A 499 0.31 -9.13 11.90
C LEU A 499 1.09 -10.33 11.35
N LYS A 500 2.44 -10.26 11.33
CA LYS A 500 3.32 -11.36 10.96
C LYS A 500 2.94 -12.68 11.63
N VAL A 501 2.68 -12.65 12.94
CA VAL A 501 2.38 -13.85 13.75
C VAL A 501 1.12 -14.57 13.25
N TYR A 502 0.16 -13.83 12.70
CA TYR A 502 -1.10 -14.36 12.21
C TYR A 502 -1.09 -14.63 10.70
N ALA A 503 -0.39 -13.79 9.93
CA ALA A 503 -0.37 -13.87 8.48
C ALA A 503 0.52 -15.02 7.97
N GLU A 504 1.68 -15.26 8.58
CA GLU A 504 2.61 -16.29 8.09
C GLU A 504 1.99 -17.69 8.03
N PRO A 505 1.30 -18.21 9.06
CA PRO A 505 0.66 -19.52 8.98
C PRO A 505 -0.36 -19.63 7.84
N LEU A 506 -1.13 -18.56 7.60
CA LEU A 506 -2.14 -18.51 6.53
C LEU A 506 -1.48 -18.52 5.15
N LEU A 507 -0.38 -17.79 4.98
CA LEU A 507 0.39 -17.73 3.73
C LEU A 507 1.11 -19.04 3.44
N PHE A 508 1.66 -19.71 4.46
CA PHE A 508 2.28 -21.04 4.30
C PHE A 508 1.25 -22.12 3.91
N GLY A 509 -0.03 -21.90 4.18
CA GLY A 509 -1.11 -22.80 3.76
C GLY A 509 -1.39 -22.83 2.26
N ILE A 510 -0.82 -21.90 1.47
CA ILE A 510 -1.01 -21.84 0.02
C ILE A 510 -0.03 -22.79 -0.68
N ALA A 511 -0.57 -23.75 -1.44
CA ALA A 511 0.23 -24.75 -2.14
C ALA A 511 1.04 -24.16 -3.31
N LYS A 512 2.12 -24.84 -3.72
CA LYS A 512 3.12 -24.29 -4.66
C LYS A 512 2.65 -24.18 -6.11
N ASP A 513 1.65 -24.97 -6.46
CA ASP A 513 1.00 -25.07 -7.76
C ASP A 513 -0.19 -24.10 -7.91
N GLU A 514 -0.57 -23.43 -6.83
CA GLU A 514 -1.65 -22.43 -6.85
C GLU A 514 -1.16 -21.10 -7.45
N PRO A 515 -1.99 -20.39 -8.24
CA PRO A 515 -1.62 -19.09 -8.82
C PRO A 515 -1.18 -18.05 -7.79
N GLU A 516 -1.79 -18.06 -6.60
CA GLU A 516 -1.54 -17.11 -5.52
C GLU A 516 -0.21 -17.35 -4.80
N TYR A 517 0.44 -18.50 -5.01
CA TYR A 517 1.68 -18.88 -4.34
C TYR A 517 2.81 -17.85 -4.55
N THR A 518 2.87 -17.24 -5.73
CA THR A 518 3.90 -16.22 -6.04
C THR A 518 3.76 -15.01 -5.12
N GLU A 519 2.53 -14.55 -4.89
CA GLU A 519 2.25 -13.42 -4.01
C GLU A 519 2.43 -13.81 -2.54
N ALA A 520 2.00 -15.02 -2.15
CA ALA A 520 2.21 -15.54 -0.80
C ALA A 520 3.71 -15.60 -0.45
N LYS A 521 4.53 -16.12 -1.37
CA LYS A 521 5.98 -16.16 -1.23
C LYS A 521 6.61 -14.76 -1.14
N ARG A 522 6.07 -13.79 -1.86
CA ARG A 522 6.50 -12.38 -1.76
C ARG A 522 6.20 -11.81 -0.38
N LEU A 523 5.00 -12.02 0.14
CA LEU A 523 4.61 -11.54 1.47
C LEU A 523 5.41 -12.23 2.59
N LEU A 524 5.66 -13.54 2.48
CA LEU A 524 6.53 -14.27 3.42
C LEU A 524 7.96 -13.71 3.45
N LYS A 525 8.54 -13.43 2.27
CA LYS A 525 9.85 -12.76 2.19
C LYS A 525 9.84 -11.34 2.77
N PHE A 526 8.74 -10.62 2.59
CA PHE A 526 8.57 -9.30 3.17
C PHE A 526 8.54 -9.36 4.71
N PHE A 527 7.87 -10.36 5.28
CA PHE A 527 7.86 -10.56 6.72
C PHE A 527 9.24 -10.94 7.31
N GLU A 528 10.19 -11.42 6.52
CA GLU A 528 11.56 -11.70 7.01
C GLU A 528 12.29 -10.45 7.54
N TYR A 529 11.84 -9.24 7.18
CA TYR A 529 12.41 -8.01 7.71
C TYR A 529 11.94 -7.69 9.13
N PHE A 530 10.84 -8.28 9.60
CA PHE A 530 10.22 -7.92 10.87
C PHE A 530 10.54 -8.94 11.97
N VAL A 531 11.03 -8.44 13.11
CA VAL A 531 11.01 -9.20 14.37
C VAL A 531 9.54 -9.34 14.81
N PRO A 532 9.04 -10.56 15.10
CA PRO A 532 7.65 -10.74 15.48
C PRO A 532 7.37 -10.12 16.85
N VAL A 533 6.22 -9.46 16.98
CA VAL A 533 5.72 -8.88 18.22
C VAL A 533 4.46 -9.62 18.65
N PRO A 534 4.43 -10.21 19.86
CA PRO A 534 3.22 -10.82 20.42
C PRO A 534 2.11 -9.78 20.65
N SER A 535 0.86 -10.17 20.48
CA SER A 535 -0.26 -9.21 20.48
C SER A 535 -0.92 -9.00 21.83
N GLU A 536 -0.45 -9.65 22.89
CA GLU A 536 -1.02 -9.59 24.24
C GLU A 536 -1.01 -8.16 24.78
N ALA A 537 0.02 -7.37 24.45
CA ALA A 537 0.15 -5.99 24.89
C ALA A 537 -0.71 -4.99 24.08
N VAL A 538 -1.30 -5.39 22.95
CA VAL A 538 -2.14 -4.50 22.12
C VAL A 538 -3.42 -4.14 22.88
N PRO A 539 -3.77 -2.85 23.07
CA PRO A 539 -4.97 -2.50 23.82
C PRO A 539 -6.22 -3.05 23.15
N ASN A 540 -7.24 -3.41 23.94
CA ASN A 540 -8.48 -3.99 23.42
C ASN A 540 -9.30 -3.00 22.57
N ASN A 541 -9.06 -1.70 22.70
CA ASN A 541 -9.68 -0.64 21.89
C ASN A 541 -8.80 -0.21 20.71
N SER A 542 -7.62 -0.84 20.48
CA SER A 542 -6.77 -0.52 19.32
C SER A 542 -7.47 -0.85 18.01
N ILE A 543 -7.27 -0.03 16.98
CA ILE A 543 -7.74 -0.33 15.61
C ILE A 543 -7.16 -1.66 15.11
N LEU A 544 -5.97 -2.04 15.55
CA LEU A 544 -5.36 -3.30 15.16
C LEU A 544 -6.21 -4.52 15.59
N ARG A 545 -6.98 -4.41 16.68
CA ARG A 545 -7.85 -5.48 17.19
C ARG A 545 -8.96 -5.88 16.23
N GLU A 546 -9.34 -5.02 15.30
CA GLU A 546 -10.20 -5.38 14.16
C GLU A 546 -9.59 -6.52 13.33
N PHE A 547 -8.26 -6.51 13.18
CA PHE A 547 -7.55 -7.41 12.29
C PHE A 547 -6.98 -8.62 12.99
N ILE A 548 -6.59 -8.54 14.26
CA ILE A 548 -5.98 -9.66 15.00
C ILE A 548 -6.90 -10.29 16.06
N GLY A 549 -8.04 -9.66 16.38
CA GLY A 549 -8.99 -10.13 17.40
C GLY A 549 -8.66 -9.64 18.82
N GLY A 550 -9.61 -9.82 19.75
CA GLY A 550 -9.52 -9.32 21.13
C GLY A 550 -10.01 -7.88 21.30
N SER A 551 -10.86 -7.41 20.38
CA SER A 551 -11.47 -6.08 20.46
C SER A 551 -12.49 -6.01 21.62
N CYS A 552 -12.58 -4.87 22.29
CA CYS A 552 -13.70 -4.57 23.19
C CYS A 552 -14.97 -4.14 22.42
N PHE A 553 -14.84 -3.88 21.11
CA PHE A 553 -15.95 -3.57 20.21
C PHE A 553 -16.39 -4.82 19.46
N ASN A 554 -17.67 -4.85 19.05
CA ASN A 554 -18.21 -5.90 18.21
C ASN A 554 -17.87 -5.61 16.73
N VAL A 555 -16.71 -6.10 16.27
CA VAL A 555 -16.08 -5.77 14.96
C VAL A 555 -15.80 -7.00 14.10
#